data_AF-A0A3M1LJG2-F1
#
_entry.id   AF-A0A3M1LJG2-F1
#
_cell.length_a   1.000
_cell.length_b   1.000
_cell.length_c   1.000
_cell.angle_alpha   90.00
_cell.angle_beta   90.00
_cell.angle_gamma   90.00
#
_symmetry.space_group_name_H-M   'P 1'
#
loop_
_entity.id
_entity.type
_entity.pdbx_description
1 polymer ?
#
loop_
_entity_poly.entity_id
_entity_poly.type
_entity_poly.pdbx_seq_one_letter_code
_entity_poly.pdbx_strand_id
1 'polypeptide(L)'
;MQSIISDNERKELLDLARKTAGNHQIVSCCIYGSKVAGYARPDSDYDLILVLKDYNDLIEYIYYHGDRGLDASILVVDSDILLKDAMKAALGEFVVGRLLHPYEPLINDEYLKEVEIAYKKRVILEAIRELAKTPFYKEFIIPIRYFLLAKIKERSKIYPHALYSYIKTYTNQFSKKNLEFTLNGFRSALKLLEEEGYIKFYDKDSIIILADIKYKRNNIANMINGILAYMVHFYAGRSTLNFFRQEAKSKLKRRKEIRELDKEFLEPERVLKIRDAILLHEEDWLDELLTYMNVRDHNITITKLGDMHAATTLYKINDNLQLVAKHYASIKRFKWIGLNAWMIGLVKFDTDPSQRQLNEYKALRILKELGFNVPTIIGLSYKYKTTI
;
A
#
# COMPACT_ATOMS: atom_id res chain seq x y z
N MET A 1 -22.74 11.71 -0.82
CA MET A 1 -22.71 10.24 -0.68
C MET A 1 -24.03 9.83 -0.04
N GLN A 2 -24.75 8.83 -0.56
CA GLN A 2 -25.95 8.33 0.13
C GLN A 2 -25.50 7.65 1.44
N SER A 3 -26.03 8.12 2.57
CA SER A 3 -25.79 7.58 3.92
C SER A 3 -26.06 6.08 3.94
N ILE A 4 -25.18 5.31 4.59
CA ILE A 4 -25.36 3.85 4.72
C ILE A 4 -26.24 3.53 5.93
N ILE A 5 -26.38 4.48 6.85
CA ILE A 5 -27.22 4.38 8.04
C ILE A 5 -28.55 5.10 7.85
N SER A 6 -29.60 4.59 8.50
CA SER A 6 -30.89 5.28 8.55
C SER A 6 -30.82 6.55 9.40
N ASP A 7 -31.76 7.49 9.17
CA ASP A 7 -31.82 8.73 9.95
C ASP A 7 -32.02 8.48 11.45
N ASN A 8 -32.76 7.41 11.81
CA ASN A 8 -32.95 7.04 13.22
C ASN A 8 -31.65 6.52 13.85
N GLU A 9 -30.93 5.63 13.18
CA GLU A 9 -29.62 5.14 13.64
C GLU A 9 -28.62 6.29 13.77
N ARG A 10 -28.61 7.22 12.79
CA ARG A 10 -27.76 8.41 12.84
C ARG A 10 -28.03 9.27 14.07
N LYS A 11 -29.31 9.47 14.41
CA LYS A 11 -29.71 10.22 15.60
C LYS A 11 -29.27 9.52 16.88
N GLU A 12 -29.51 8.22 16.99
CA GLU A 12 -29.10 7.44 18.17
C GLU A 12 -27.58 7.44 18.38
N LEU A 13 -26.80 7.31 17.31
CA LEU A 13 -25.33 7.38 17.35
C LEU A 13 -24.82 8.77 17.75
N LEU A 14 -25.46 9.85 17.29
CA LEU A 14 -25.14 11.22 17.69
C LEU A 14 -25.44 11.47 19.16
N ASP A 15 -26.58 10.98 19.66
CA ASP A 15 -26.95 11.12 21.06
C ASP A 15 -26.01 10.32 21.97
N LEU A 16 -25.60 9.13 21.52
CA LEU A 16 -24.56 8.34 22.19
C LEU A 16 -23.22 9.10 22.22
N ALA A 17 -22.77 9.65 21.09
CA ALA A 17 -21.54 10.43 21.02
C ALA A 17 -21.55 11.65 21.97
N ARG A 18 -22.69 12.37 22.05
CA ARG A 18 -22.87 13.50 22.97
C ARG A 18 -22.86 13.06 24.43
N LYS A 19 -23.56 11.97 24.76
CA LYS A 19 -23.56 11.38 26.10
C LYS A 19 -22.14 11.00 26.53
N THR A 20 -21.37 10.37 25.63
CA THR A 20 -19.98 9.97 25.88
C THR A 20 -19.04 11.16 26.01
N ALA A 21 -19.23 12.22 25.23
CA ALA A 21 -18.41 13.44 25.32
C ALA A 21 -18.57 14.15 26.68
N GLY A 22 -19.76 14.08 27.29
CA GLY A 22 -20.06 14.79 28.53
C GLY A 22 -19.91 16.29 28.34
N ASN A 23 -19.03 16.91 29.13
CA ASN A 23 -18.74 18.35 29.06
C ASN A 23 -17.62 18.72 28.07
N HIS A 24 -16.97 17.74 27.43
CA HIS A 24 -15.90 18.01 26.48
C HIS A 24 -16.45 18.55 25.16
N GLN A 25 -15.71 19.46 24.54
CA GLN A 25 -16.03 19.94 23.21
C GLN A 25 -15.78 18.82 22.18
N ILE A 26 -16.83 18.43 21.45
CA ILE A 26 -16.70 17.51 20.31
C ILE A 26 -16.07 18.26 19.14
N VAL A 27 -14.87 17.84 18.75
CA VAL A 27 -14.19 18.34 17.56
C VAL A 27 -14.76 17.68 16.32
N SER A 28 -14.94 16.35 16.37
CA SER A 28 -15.42 15.56 15.25
C SER A 28 -15.94 14.19 15.68
N CYS A 29 -16.77 13.56 14.86
CA CYS A 29 -17.22 12.18 15.07
C CYS A 29 -17.49 11.48 13.74
N CYS A 30 -17.13 10.21 13.62
CA CYS A 30 -17.49 9.38 12.47
C CYS A 30 -17.76 7.93 12.87
N ILE A 31 -18.53 7.24 12.02
CA ILE A 31 -18.59 5.78 12.04
C ILE A 31 -17.63 5.16 11.04
N TYR A 32 -17.16 3.95 11.33
CA TYR A 32 -16.30 3.16 10.45
C TYR A 32 -16.64 1.67 10.56
N GLY A 33 -15.80 0.83 9.99
CA GLY A 33 -15.87 -0.62 10.21
C GLY A 33 -16.88 -1.33 9.34
N SER A 34 -17.40 -2.47 9.82
CA SER A 34 -18.09 -3.44 8.98
C SER A 34 -19.42 -2.95 8.39
N LYS A 35 -20.16 -2.11 9.13
CA LYS A 35 -21.43 -1.52 8.67
C LYS A 35 -21.20 -0.50 7.57
N VAL A 36 -20.22 0.39 7.74
CA VAL A 36 -19.85 1.38 6.71
C VAL A 36 -19.27 0.71 5.47
N ALA A 37 -18.40 -0.29 5.66
CA ALA A 37 -17.79 -1.01 4.55
C ALA A 37 -18.74 -2.03 3.88
N GLY A 38 -19.93 -2.26 4.44
CA GLY A 38 -20.98 -3.09 3.85
C GLY A 38 -20.72 -4.60 3.88
N TYR A 39 -19.96 -5.09 4.87
CA TYR A 39 -19.78 -6.52 5.15
C TYR A 39 -20.23 -6.93 6.56
N ALA A 40 -20.98 -6.06 7.23
CA ALA A 40 -21.57 -6.34 8.53
C ALA A 40 -22.45 -7.60 8.52
N ARG A 41 -22.46 -8.29 9.66
CA ARG A 41 -23.38 -9.36 10.00
C ARG A 41 -24.49 -8.80 10.90
N PRO A 42 -25.62 -9.51 11.10
CA PRO A 42 -26.70 -9.04 11.97
C PRO A 42 -26.26 -8.72 13.40
N ASP A 43 -25.24 -9.41 13.90
CA ASP A 43 -24.62 -9.25 15.22
C ASP A 43 -23.45 -8.24 15.24
N SER A 44 -23.28 -7.44 14.19
CA SER A 44 -22.17 -6.48 14.14
C SER A 44 -22.52 -5.18 14.86
N ASP A 45 -21.60 -4.75 15.71
CA ASP A 45 -21.66 -3.46 16.40
C ASP A 45 -21.40 -2.29 15.43
N TYR A 46 -21.81 -1.09 15.84
CA TYR A 46 -21.35 0.16 15.25
C TYR A 46 -19.97 0.53 15.80
N ASP A 47 -19.01 0.85 14.91
CA ASP A 47 -17.70 1.34 15.32
C ASP A 47 -17.65 2.88 15.15
N LEU A 48 -17.38 3.62 16.22
CA LEU A 48 -17.29 5.09 16.25
C LEU A 48 -15.89 5.56 16.59
N ILE A 49 -15.46 6.67 15.98
CA ILE A 49 -14.36 7.50 16.48
C ILE A 49 -14.98 8.80 16.97
N LEU A 50 -14.75 9.13 18.24
CA LEU A 50 -15.17 10.38 18.85
C LEU A 50 -13.93 11.21 19.17
N VAL A 51 -13.79 12.36 18.51
CA VAL A 51 -12.67 13.27 18.70
C VAL A 51 -13.09 14.40 19.62
N LEU A 52 -12.40 14.52 20.75
CA LEU A 52 -12.65 15.54 21.77
C LEU A 52 -11.47 16.50 21.85
N LYS A 53 -11.75 17.76 22.20
CA LYS A 53 -10.71 18.75 22.45
C LYS A 53 -10.18 18.62 23.88
N ASP A 54 -8.87 18.73 24.05
CA ASP A 54 -8.18 18.77 25.35
C ASP A 54 -8.59 17.59 26.27
N TYR A 55 -8.69 16.38 25.69
CA TYR A 55 -9.19 15.21 26.41
C TYR A 55 -8.08 14.54 27.24
N ASN A 56 -8.24 14.59 28.57
CA ASN A 56 -7.19 14.24 29.52
C ASN A 56 -6.68 12.80 29.44
N ASP A 57 -7.55 11.83 29.14
CA ASP A 57 -7.15 10.42 29.01
C ASP A 57 -6.42 10.13 27.69
N LEU A 58 -6.38 11.10 26.77
CA LEU A 58 -5.82 11.04 25.40
C LEU A 58 -6.53 10.04 24.48
N ILE A 59 -6.85 8.84 24.97
CA ILE A 59 -7.54 7.78 24.23
C ILE A 59 -8.25 6.82 25.19
N GLU A 60 -9.51 6.48 24.87
CA GLU A 60 -10.31 5.51 25.62
C GLU A 60 -11.19 4.68 24.68
N TYR A 61 -11.37 3.39 24.98
CA TYR A 61 -12.30 2.52 24.28
C TYR A 61 -13.51 2.20 25.16
N ILE A 62 -14.70 2.59 24.71
CA ILE A 62 -15.96 2.45 25.45
C ILE A 62 -16.91 1.54 24.66
N TYR A 63 -17.43 0.50 25.31
CA TYR A 63 -18.49 -0.34 24.76
C TYR A 63 -19.84 0.11 25.30
N TYR A 64 -20.82 0.22 24.41
CA TYR A 64 -22.20 0.54 24.72
C TYR A 64 -23.10 -0.59 24.24
N HIS A 65 -23.86 -1.15 25.17
CA HIS A 65 -24.93 -2.10 24.87
C HIS A 65 -26.27 -1.37 24.95
N GLY A 66 -26.92 -1.21 23.81
CA GLY A 66 -28.19 -0.51 23.71
C GLY A 66 -29.39 -1.41 23.97
N ASP A 67 -30.36 -0.93 24.75
CA ASP A 67 -31.60 -1.66 25.07
C ASP A 67 -32.47 -2.02 23.84
N ARG A 68 -32.19 -1.39 22.67
CA ARG A 68 -32.91 -1.60 21.40
C ARG A 68 -32.10 -2.36 20.34
N GLY A 69 -31.01 -3.02 20.75
CA GLY A 69 -30.16 -3.81 19.84
C GLY A 69 -29.15 -2.97 19.03
N LEU A 70 -28.94 -1.71 19.40
CA LEU A 70 -27.84 -0.89 18.87
C LEU A 70 -26.63 -1.02 19.81
N ASP A 71 -25.80 -2.03 19.52
CA ASP A 71 -24.49 -2.19 20.15
C ASP A 71 -23.46 -1.31 19.43
N ALA A 72 -22.63 -0.61 20.20
CA ALA A 72 -21.65 0.33 19.67
C ALA A 72 -20.33 0.28 20.44
N SER A 73 -19.25 0.36 19.69
CA SER A 73 -17.87 0.51 20.15
C SER A 73 -17.39 1.93 19.85
N ILE A 74 -17.06 2.71 20.87
CA ILE A 74 -16.63 4.10 20.74
C ILE A 74 -15.15 4.21 21.09
N LEU A 75 -14.37 4.64 20.12
CA LEU A 75 -12.97 5.00 20.31
C LEU A 75 -12.87 6.52 20.51
N VAL A 76 -12.75 6.95 21.76
CA VAL A 76 -12.58 8.35 22.14
C VAL A 76 -11.11 8.71 22.01
N VAL A 77 -10.80 9.86 21.41
CA VAL A 77 -9.42 10.33 21.22
C VAL A 77 -9.34 11.85 21.32
N ASP A 78 -8.24 12.35 21.87
CA ASP A 78 -7.90 13.78 21.84
C ASP A 78 -7.57 14.25 20.39
N SER A 79 -7.92 15.49 20.04
CA SER A 79 -7.68 16.02 18.70
C SER A 79 -6.19 16.11 18.36
N ASP A 80 -5.39 16.66 19.28
CA ASP A 80 -3.97 16.90 19.05
C ASP A 80 -3.20 15.58 18.96
N ILE A 81 -3.57 14.59 19.79
CA ILE A 81 -2.94 13.26 19.71
C ILE A 81 -3.33 12.53 18.42
N LEU A 82 -4.56 12.67 17.93
CA LEU A 82 -4.99 12.07 16.66
C LEU A 82 -4.22 12.66 15.47
N LEU A 83 -4.06 13.99 15.44
CA LEU A 83 -3.27 14.65 14.39
C LEU A 83 -1.78 14.24 14.47
N LYS A 84 -1.22 14.12 15.68
CA LYS A 84 0.14 13.57 15.87
C LYS A 84 0.24 12.11 15.43
N ASP A 85 -0.80 11.29 15.62
CA ASP A 85 -0.85 9.92 15.11
C ASP A 85 -0.87 9.90 13.57
N ALA A 86 -1.62 10.80 12.95
CA ALA A 86 -1.63 10.98 11.49
C ALA A 86 -0.24 11.34 10.95
N MET A 87 0.44 12.31 11.55
CA MET A 87 1.71 12.84 11.04
C MET A 87 2.94 12.02 11.45
N LYS A 88 2.90 11.34 12.60
CA LYS A 88 4.09 10.71 13.21
C LYS A 88 3.84 9.30 13.74
N ALA A 89 2.63 8.75 13.63
CA ALA A 89 2.22 7.49 14.25
C ALA A 89 2.44 7.48 15.78
N ALA A 90 2.14 8.59 16.46
CA ALA A 90 2.28 8.73 17.91
C ALA A 90 1.55 7.65 18.73
N LEU A 91 0.48 7.07 18.19
CA LEU A 91 -0.28 5.98 18.79
C LEU A 91 -0.06 4.65 18.05
N GLY A 92 1.03 4.54 17.28
CA GLY A 92 1.29 3.38 16.43
C GLY A 92 0.28 3.21 15.29
N GLU A 93 -0.44 4.27 14.91
CA GLU A 93 -1.56 4.24 13.97
C GLU A 93 -2.76 3.42 14.46
N PHE A 94 -2.93 3.36 15.78
CA PHE A 94 -4.05 2.64 16.38
C PHE A 94 -5.38 3.28 15.99
N VAL A 95 -5.51 4.60 16.13
CA VAL A 95 -6.73 5.34 15.80
C VAL A 95 -6.73 5.75 14.33
N VAL A 96 -5.70 6.46 13.88
CA VAL A 96 -5.69 7.01 12.51
C VAL A 96 -5.68 5.93 11.44
N GLY A 97 -5.20 4.72 11.77
CA GLY A 97 -5.24 3.57 10.86
C GLY A 97 -6.64 3.16 10.44
N ARG A 98 -7.69 3.57 11.18
CA ARG A 98 -9.10 3.36 10.78
C ARG A 98 -9.50 4.26 9.61
N LEU A 99 -8.93 5.46 9.53
CA LEU A 99 -9.13 6.42 8.43
C LEU A 99 -8.36 6.01 7.15
N LEU A 100 -7.63 4.89 7.17
CA LEU A 100 -7.15 4.26 5.93
C LEU A 100 -8.31 3.77 5.07
N HIS A 101 -9.41 3.36 5.71
CA HIS A 101 -10.56 2.68 5.12
C HIS A 101 -11.78 3.60 5.07
N PRO A 102 -12.87 3.19 4.40
CA PRO A 102 -14.10 3.96 4.38
C PRO A 102 -14.65 4.26 5.77
N TYR A 103 -15.08 5.51 5.95
CA TYR A 103 -15.75 6.01 7.14
C TYR A 103 -16.88 6.97 6.72
N GLU A 104 -17.82 7.21 7.62
CA GLU A 104 -18.91 8.15 7.41
C GLU A 104 -18.92 9.21 8.52
N PRO A 105 -18.66 10.49 8.19
CA PRO A 105 -18.72 11.60 9.15
C PRO A 105 -20.12 11.79 9.73
N LEU A 106 -20.18 11.92 11.06
CA LEU A 106 -21.39 12.32 11.79
C LEU A 106 -21.34 13.81 12.18
N ILE A 107 -20.15 14.29 12.57
CA ILE A 107 -19.89 15.67 13.01
C ILE A 107 -18.54 16.11 12.41
N ASN A 108 -18.50 17.33 11.84
CA ASN A 108 -17.29 17.99 11.31
C ASN A 108 -16.47 17.12 10.34
N ASP A 109 -16.86 17.10 9.07
CA ASP A 109 -16.20 16.26 8.09
C ASP A 109 -14.81 16.79 7.70
N GLU A 110 -14.61 18.10 7.86
CA GLU A 110 -13.45 18.85 7.43
C GLU A 110 -12.23 18.45 8.25
N TYR A 111 -12.39 18.37 9.58
CA TYR A 111 -11.34 17.91 10.49
C TYR A 111 -10.90 16.47 10.16
N LEU A 112 -11.84 15.56 9.89
CA LEU A 112 -11.51 14.17 9.53
C LEU A 112 -10.74 14.09 8.22
N LYS A 113 -11.13 14.88 7.22
CA LYS A 113 -10.43 14.97 5.94
C LYS A 113 -9.00 15.49 6.12
N GLU A 114 -8.79 16.49 6.97
CA GLU A 114 -7.44 17.00 7.27
C GLU A 114 -6.55 15.90 7.86
N VAL A 115 -7.05 15.19 8.88
CA VAL A 115 -6.34 14.07 9.53
C VAL A 115 -6.09 12.93 8.55
N GLU A 116 -7.08 12.56 7.73
CA GLU A 116 -6.97 11.53 6.70
C GLU A 116 -5.88 11.88 5.66
N ILE A 117 -5.88 13.11 5.15
CA ILE A 117 -4.91 13.58 4.16
C ILE A 117 -3.50 13.58 4.76
N ALA A 118 -3.32 14.06 5.98
CA ALA A 118 -2.03 14.06 6.68
C ALA A 118 -1.50 12.61 6.84
N TYR A 119 -2.38 11.68 7.22
CA TYR A 119 -2.04 10.27 7.36
C TYR A 119 -1.69 9.62 6.01
N LYS A 120 -2.52 9.81 4.99
CA LYS A 120 -2.29 9.22 3.65
C LYS A 120 -1.06 9.78 2.98
N LYS A 121 -0.75 11.07 3.16
CA LYS A 121 0.53 11.66 2.72
C LYS A 121 1.70 10.91 3.33
N ARG A 122 1.67 10.65 4.64
CA ARG A 122 2.71 9.86 5.32
C ARG A 122 2.81 8.43 4.79
N VAL A 123 1.67 7.76 4.56
CA VAL A 123 1.64 6.41 3.97
C VAL A 123 2.29 6.38 2.59
N ILE A 124 2.00 7.37 1.74
CA ILE A 124 2.62 7.50 0.42
C ILE A 124 4.15 7.63 0.55
N LEU A 125 4.62 8.52 1.43
CA LEU A 125 6.05 8.74 1.66
C LEU A 125 6.77 7.48 2.16
N GLU A 126 6.14 6.73 3.05
CA GLU A 126 6.65 5.45 3.54
C GLU A 126 6.77 4.42 2.40
N ALA A 127 5.74 4.29 1.57
CA ALA A 127 5.74 3.37 0.44
C ALA A 127 6.76 3.75 -0.64
N ILE A 128 6.89 5.05 -0.97
CA ILE A 128 7.90 5.53 -1.93
C ILE A 128 9.31 5.22 -1.43
N ARG A 129 9.57 5.39 -0.13
CA ARG A 129 10.86 5.03 0.44
C ARG A 129 11.16 3.54 0.33
N GLU A 130 10.17 2.69 0.55
CA GLU A 130 10.33 1.24 0.36
C GLU A 130 10.65 0.91 -1.10
N LEU A 131 9.98 1.57 -2.06
CA LEU A 131 10.34 1.48 -3.48
C LEU A 131 11.76 1.97 -3.77
N ALA A 132 12.21 3.05 -3.12
CA ALA A 132 13.55 3.61 -3.31
C ALA A 132 14.71 2.67 -2.94
N LYS A 133 14.44 1.50 -2.36
CA LYS A 133 15.43 0.42 -2.18
C LYS A 133 15.85 -0.23 -3.51
N THR A 134 15.03 -0.14 -4.55
CA THR A 134 15.41 -0.55 -5.92
C THR A 134 15.80 0.68 -6.75
N PRO A 135 16.84 0.61 -7.60
CA PRO A 135 17.21 1.74 -8.47
C PRO A 135 16.10 2.10 -9.48
N PHE A 136 15.17 1.17 -9.77
CA PHE A 136 14.07 1.36 -10.71
C PHE A 136 12.96 2.29 -10.22
N TYR A 137 12.96 2.71 -8.96
CA TYR A 137 11.79 3.35 -8.34
C TYR A 137 11.26 4.59 -9.07
N LYS A 138 12.14 5.37 -9.73
CA LYS A 138 11.73 6.54 -10.54
C LYS A 138 11.16 6.20 -11.91
N GLU A 139 11.39 4.99 -12.40
CA GLU A 139 10.86 4.53 -13.68
C GLU A 139 9.49 3.86 -13.55
N PHE A 140 9.05 3.57 -12.31
CA PHE A 140 7.73 3.02 -12.09
C PHE A 140 6.64 4.06 -12.36
N ILE A 141 5.63 3.62 -13.11
CA ILE A 141 4.30 4.20 -13.08
C ILE A 141 3.57 3.51 -11.93
N ILE A 142 3.20 4.27 -10.91
CA ILE A 142 2.68 3.77 -9.63
C ILE A 142 1.18 4.08 -9.56
N PRO A 143 0.29 3.08 -9.72
CA PRO A 143 -1.14 3.30 -9.52
C PRO A 143 -1.42 3.73 -8.09
N ILE A 144 -2.37 4.65 -7.87
CA ILE A 144 -2.70 5.18 -6.54
C ILE A 144 -3.08 4.06 -5.57
N ARG A 145 -3.75 3.01 -6.07
CA ARG A 145 -4.11 1.82 -5.27
C ARG A 145 -2.91 1.07 -4.69
N TYR A 146 -1.70 1.23 -5.26
CA TYR A 146 -0.47 0.65 -4.71
C TYR A 146 -0.26 1.07 -3.26
N PHE A 147 -0.48 2.34 -2.92
CA PHE A 147 -0.24 2.86 -1.57
C PHE A 147 -1.15 2.22 -0.53
N LEU A 148 -2.41 1.98 -0.90
CA LEU A 148 -3.36 1.24 -0.08
C LEU A 148 -2.90 -0.21 0.14
N LEU A 149 -2.59 -0.93 -0.95
CA LEU A 149 -2.17 -2.33 -0.90
C LEU A 149 -0.87 -2.50 -0.09
N ALA A 150 0.11 -1.63 -0.30
CA ALA A 150 1.35 -1.59 0.45
C ALA A 150 1.09 -1.42 1.96
N LYS A 151 0.21 -0.49 2.34
CA LYS A 151 -0.13 -0.27 3.76
C LYS A 151 -0.90 -1.44 4.36
N ILE A 152 -1.82 -2.06 3.62
CA ILE A 152 -2.55 -3.25 4.08
C ILE A 152 -1.57 -4.42 4.30
N LYS A 153 -0.64 -4.67 3.37
CA LYS A 153 0.39 -5.72 3.50
C LYS A 153 1.25 -5.48 4.74
N GLU A 154 1.69 -4.25 4.96
CA GLU A 154 2.47 -3.87 6.14
C GLU A 154 1.67 -4.15 7.43
N ARG A 155 0.46 -3.59 7.54
CA ARG A 155 -0.38 -3.74 8.74
C ARG A 155 -0.80 -5.17 9.00
N SER A 156 -0.96 -6.00 7.97
CA SER A 156 -1.32 -7.41 8.12
C SER A 156 -0.21 -8.26 8.74
N LYS A 157 1.06 -7.82 8.66
CA LYS A 157 2.18 -8.46 9.38
C LYS A 157 2.11 -8.19 10.88
N ILE A 158 1.65 -6.99 11.25
CA ILE A 158 1.57 -6.53 12.64
C ILE A 158 0.27 -7.02 13.30
N TYR A 159 -0.85 -6.90 12.58
CA TYR A 159 -2.19 -7.26 13.03
C TYR A 159 -2.82 -8.32 12.11
N PRO A 160 -2.39 -9.60 12.19
CA PRO A 160 -2.92 -10.65 11.32
C PRO A 160 -4.44 -10.82 11.40
N HIS A 161 -5.06 -10.47 12.53
CA HIS A 161 -6.51 -10.55 12.72
C HIS A 161 -7.28 -9.45 11.96
N ALA A 162 -6.64 -8.32 11.61
CA ALA A 162 -7.27 -7.25 10.84
C ALA A 162 -7.33 -7.56 9.33
N LEU A 163 -6.51 -8.51 8.85
CA LEU A 163 -6.45 -8.91 7.45
C LEU A 163 -7.83 -9.32 6.89
N TYR A 164 -8.62 -10.05 7.69
CA TYR A 164 -9.99 -10.42 7.30
C TYR A 164 -10.84 -9.19 6.98
N SER A 165 -10.81 -8.18 7.86
CA SER A 165 -11.56 -6.94 7.69
C SER A 165 -11.09 -6.16 6.45
N TYR A 166 -9.77 -6.10 6.22
CA TYR A 166 -9.21 -5.45 5.04
C TYR A 166 -9.70 -6.10 3.74
N ILE A 167 -9.62 -7.44 3.66
CA ILE A 167 -10.08 -8.17 2.48
C ILE A 167 -11.57 -7.96 2.28
N LYS A 168 -12.39 -8.15 3.33
CA LYS A 168 -13.84 -7.99 3.22
C LYS A 168 -14.27 -6.58 2.87
N THR A 169 -13.49 -5.56 3.22
CA THR A 169 -13.75 -4.17 2.81
C THR A 169 -13.67 -4.00 1.29
N TYR A 170 -12.75 -4.71 0.62
CA TYR A 170 -12.44 -4.51 -0.79
C TYR A 170 -12.85 -5.67 -1.71
N THR A 171 -13.47 -6.74 -1.19
CA THR A 171 -13.94 -7.89 -2.00
C THR A 171 -15.44 -8.15 -1.92
N ASN A 172 -16.20 -7.28 -1.22
CA ASN A 172 -17.66 -7.39 -1.12
C ASN A 172 -18.38 -6.65 -2.27
N GLN A 173 -19.72 -6.65 -2.24
CA GLN A 173 -20.55 -5.98 -3.24
C GLN A 173 -20.36 -4.45 -3.34
N PHE A 174 -19.88 -3.81 -2.27
CA PHE A 174 -19.53 -2.39 -2.17
C PHE A 174 -18.04 -2.10 -2.43
N SER A 175 -17.24 -3.10 -2.82
CA SER A 175 -15.79 -2.99 -3.06
C SER A 175 -15.40 -1.79 -3.94
N LYS A 176 -16.10 -1.57 -5.06
CA LYS A 176 -15.85 -0.44 -5.96
C LYS A 176 -16.04 0.92 -5.26
N LYS A 177 -17.13 1.07 -4.49
CA LYS A 177 -17.42 2.28 -3.71
C LYS A 177 -16.35 2.50 -2.64
N ASN A 178 -16.00 1.44 -1.90
CA ASN A 178 -15.02 1.48 -0.82
C ASN A 178 -13.62 1.83 -1.33
N LEU A 179 -13.23 1.26 -2.47
CA LEU A 179 -11.97 1.57 -3.13
C LEU A 179 -11.97 3.04 -3.57
N GLU A 180 -12.99 3.50 -4.28
CA GLU A 180 -13.04 4.88 -4.78
C GLU A 180 -13.03 5.92 -3.64
N PHE A 181 -13.79 5.68 -2.56
CA PHE A 181 -13.72 6.51 -1.35
C PHE A 181 -12.28 6.57 -0.82
N THR A 182 -11.63 5.42 -0.69
CA THR A 182 -10.27 5.33 -0.17
C THR A 182 -9.27 6.05 -1.09
N LEU A 183 -9.38 5.86 -2.41
CA LEU A 183 -8.47 6.46 -3.38
C LEU A 183 -8.63 7.98 -3.44
N ASN A 184 -9.80 8.55 -3.16
CA ASN A 184 -9.98 10.00 -3.11
C ASN A 184 -9.12 10.67 -2.03
N GLY A 185 -9.04 10.10 -0.82
CA GLY A 185 -8.11 10.61 0.19
C GLY A 185 -6.64 10.53 -0.23
N PHE A 186 -6.25 9.47 -0.97
CA PHE A 186 -4.90 9.36 -1.52
C PHE A 186 -4.65 10.38 -2.65
N ARG A 187 -5.63 10.62 -3.53
CA ARG A 187 -5.54 11.66 -4.58
C ARG A 187 -5.32 13.03 -3.96
N SER A 188 -6.06 13.37 -2.90
CA SER A 188 -5.87 14.64 -2.18
C SER A 188 -4.46 14.77 -1.59
N ALA A 189 -3.94 13.70 -0.97
CA ALA A 189 -2.58 13.70 -0.44
C ALA A 189 -1.49 13.75 -1.54
N LEU A 190 -1.71 13.10 -2.68
CA LEU A 190 -0.80 13.13 -3.83
C LEU A 190 -0.74 14.50 -4.50
N LYS A 191 -1.86 15.23 -4.58
CA LYS A 191 -1.88 16.61 -5.09
C LYS A 191 -0.92 17.51 -4.32
N LEU A 192 -0.91 17.41 -2.98
CA LEU A 192 0.06 18.15 -2.16
C LEU A 192 1.52 17.78 -2.49
N LEU A 193 1.80 16.52 -2.79
CA LEU A 193 3.15 16.07 -3.19
C LEU A 193 3.53 16.49 -4.61
N GLU A 194 2.55 16.63 -5.51
CA GLU A 194 2.75 17.19 -6.85
C GLU A 194 3.05 18.68 -6.80
N GLU A 195 2.29 19.44 -5.98
CA GLU A 195 2.53 20.88 -5.72
C GLU A 195 3.93 21.12 -5.13
N GLU A 196 4.41 20.20 -4.29
CA GLU A 196 5.78 20.21 -3.74
C GLU A 196 6.85 19.78 -4.75
N GLY A 197 6.47 19.32 -5.96
CA GLY A 197 7.39 18.94 -7.04
C GLY A 197 8.04 17.56 -6.90
N TYR A 198 7.57 16.72 -5.98
CA TYR A 198 8.15 15.39 -5.76
C TYR A 198 7.68 14.35 -6.78
N ILE A 199 6.44 14.47 -7.22
CA ILE A 199 5.76 13.52 -8.10
C ILE A 199 5.01 14.27 -9.20
N LYS A 200 4.54 13.53 -10.20
CA LYS A 200 3.61 14.02 -11.23
C LYS A 200 2.56 12.96 -11.53
N PHE A 201 1.31 13.37 -11.74
CA PHE A 201 0.30 12.45 -12.28
C PHE A 201 0.67 12.04 -13.71
N TYR A 202 0.80 10.73 -13.92
CA TYR A 202 1.00 10.13 -15.24
C TYR A 202 -0.34 10.01 -15.98
N ASP A 203 -1.38 9.63 -15.24
CA ASP A 203 -2.77 9.61 -15.66
C ASP A 203 -3.67 9.89 -14.43
N LYS A 204 -4.98 9.74 -14.57
CA LYS A 204 -5.96 10.00 -13.48
C LYS A 204 -5.77 9.13 -12.23
N ASP A 205 -5.14 7.96 -12.36
CA ASP A 205 -5.07 6.91 -11.35
C ASP A 205 -3.64 6.42 -11.09
N SER A 206 -2.61 7.09 -11.65
CA SER A 206 -1.20 6.71 -11.52
C SER A 206 -0.28 7.92 -11.46
N ILE A 207 0.84 7.77 -10.75
CA ILE A 207 1.87 8.81 -10.59
C ILE A 207 3.25 8.29 -11.00
N ILE A 208 4.16 9.21 -11.29
CA ILE A 208 5.60 8.98 -11.44
C ILE A 208 6.37 9.84 -10.45
N ILE A 209 7.56 9.41 -10.08
CA ILE A 209 8.43 10.13 -9.13
C ILE A 209 9.42 11.01 -9.91
N LEU A 210 9.50 12.29 -9.56
CA LEU A 210 10.40 13.27 -10.20
C LEU A 210 11.67 13.50 -9.38
N ALA A 211 11.53 13.59 -8.05
CA ALA A 211 12.63 13.97 -7.16
C ALA A 211 12.80 12.98 -6.00
N ASP A 212 14.02 12.93 -5.45
CA ASP A 212 14.30 12.14 -4.25
C ASP A 212 13.56 12.77 -3.07
N ILE A 213 12.70 11.98 -2.43
CA ILE A 213 11.97 12.47 -1.27
C ILE A 213 12.83 12.24 -0.02
N LYS A 214 13.44 13.32 0.49
CA LYS A 214 14.24 13.32 1.73
C LYS A 214 13.34 13.30 2.97
N TYR A 215 12.50 12.28 3.10
CA TYR A 215 11.76 12.03 4.34
C TYR A 215 12.71 11.40 5.38
N LYS A 216 12.79 11.95 6.60
CA LYS A 216 13.59 11.40 7.71
C LYS A 216 12.69 10.66 8.70
N ARG A 217 12.53 9.35 8.51
CA ARG A 217 11.99 8.41 9.53
C ARG A 217 12.89 7.17 9.62
N ASN A 218 13.20 6.67 10.80
CA ASN A 218 14.07 5.49 10.98
C ASN A 218 13.30 4.20 10.64
N ASN A 219 13.90 3.27 9.89
CA ASN A 219 13.28 1.99 9.48
C ASN A 219 12.88 1.07 10.65
N ILE A 220 13.41 1.29 11.85
CA ILE A 220 13.04 0.57 13.09
C ILE A 220 11.62 0.98 13.57
N ALA A 221 11.08 2.08 13.05
CA ALA A 221 9.81 2.65 13.50
C ALA A 221 8.58 1.77 13.20
N ASN A 222 8.55 0.96 12.13
CA ASN A 222 7.30 0.24 11.77
C ASN A 222 7.02 -0.94 12.72
N MET A 223 8.06 -1.66 13.16
CA MET A 223 7.95 -2.71 14.18
C MET A 223 7.64 -2.10 15.56
N ILE A 224 8.26 -0.95 15.88
CA ILE A 224 7.97 -0.18 17.10
C ILE A 224 6.52 0.32 17.08
N ASN A 225 6.02 0.84 15.96
CA ASN A 225 4.64 1.30 15.80
C ASN A 225 3.66 0.16 16.04
N GLY A 226 3.97 -1.06 15.60
CA GLY A 226 3.16 -2.23 15.91
C GLY A 226 3.09 -2.53 17.40
N ILE A 227 4.24 -2.53 18.09
CA ILE A 227 4.30 -2.71 19.55
C ILE A 227 3.54 -1.59 20.26
N LEU A 228 3.76 -0.32 19.86
CA LEU A 228 3.07 0.83 20.40
C LEU A 228 1.57 0.75 20.18
N ALA A 229 1.10 0.34 19.01
CA ALA A 229 -0.32 0.19 18.76
C ALA A 229 -0.93 -0.94 19.62
N TYR A 230 -0.19 -2.02 19.89
CA TYR A 230 -0.64 -3.06 20.84
C TYR A 230 -0.68 -2.54 22.28
N MET A 231 0.30 -1.74 22.68
CA MET A 231 0.33 -1.08 23.99
C MET A 231 -0.81 -0.07 24.15
N VAL A 232 -1.05 0.75 23.13
CA VAL A 232 -2.15 1.73 23.09
C VAL A 232 -3.49 1.00 23.09
N HIS A 233 -3.64 -0.08 22.32
CA HIS A 233 -4.84 -0.91 22.36
C HIS A 233 -5.09 -1.51 23.76
N PHE A 234 -4.03 -1.95 24.46
CA PHE A 234 -4.13 -2.40 25.85
C PHE A 234 -4.49 -1.26 26.81
N TYR A 235 -3.87 -0.09 26.65
CA TYR A 235 -4.13 1.10 27.46
C TYR A 235 -5.57 1.61 27.28
N ALA A 236 -6.01 1.79 26.03
CA ALA A 236 -7.37 2.20 25.69
C ALA A 236 -8.41 1.17 26.14
N GLY A 237 -8.02 -0.11 26.18
CA GLY A 237 -8.83 -1.24 26.62
C GLY A 237 -8.69 -1.65 28.09
N ARG A 238 -8.05 -0.82 28.93
CA ARG A 238 -7.70 -1.15 30.33
C ARG A 238 -8.90 -1.59 31.19
N SER A 239 -10.11 -1.16 30.83
CA SER A 239 -11.38 -1.49 31.50
C SER A 239 -12.16 -2.65 30.86
N THR A 240 -11.77 -3.15 29.67
CA THR A 240 -12.60 -4.05 28.84
C THR A 240 -11.83 -5.25 28.23
N LEU A 241 -10.73 -5.66 28.88
CA LEU A 241 -9.78 -6.73 28.48
C LEU A 241 -10.39 -8.06 27.99
N ASN A 242 -11.53 -8.49 28.54
CA ASN A 242 -12.17 -9.76 28.18
C ASN A 242 -12.85 -9.73 26.80
N PHE A 243 -13.34 -8.56 26.36
CA PHE A 243 -14.01 -8.39 25.07
C PHE A 243 -13.00 -8.40 23.92
N PHE A 244 -11.83 -7.77 24.10
CA PHE A 244 -10.75 -7.79 23.11
C PHE A 244 -10.25 -9.18 22.76
N ARG A 245 -10.14 -10.07 23.76
CA ARG A 245 -9.76 -11.47 23.52
C ARG A 245 -10.80 -12.18 22.67
N GLN A 246 -12.09 -11.90 22.88
CA GLN A 246 -13.17 -12.50 22.10
C GLN A 246 -13.20 -11.96 20.67
N GLU A 247 -13.02 -10.65 20.48
CA GLU A 247 -12.98 -10.01 19.17
C GLU A 247 -11.77 -10.49 18.33
N ALA A 248 -10.58 -10.52 18.92
CA ALA A 248 -9.39 -11.01 18.24
C ALA A 248 -9.53 -12.50 17.87
N LYS A 249 -10.07 -13.33 18.78
CA LYS A 249 -10.34 -14.75 18.52
C LYS A 249 -11.38 -14.93 17.41
N SER A 250 -12.44 -14.14 17.39
CA SER A 250 -13.49 -14.23 16.36
C SER A 250 -12.91 -13.89 14.98
N LYS A 251 -12.12 -12.81 14.87
CA LYS A 251 -11.43 -12.41 13.63
C LYS A 251 -10.39 -13.44 13.17
N LEU A 252 -9.64 -14.05 14.09
CA LEU A 252 -8.70 -15.13 13.78
C LEU A 252 -9.38 -16.40 13.28
N LYS A 253 -10.49 -16.82 13.92
CA LYS A 253 -11.28 -17.97 13.47
C LYS A 253 -11.84 -17.73 12.06
N ARG A 254 -12.29 -16.50 11.78
CA ARG A 254 -12.82 -16.06 10.47
C ARG A 254 -11.75 -16.00 9.37
N ARG A 255 -10.46 -15.95 9.70
CA ARG A 255 -9.38 -16.03 8.68
C ARG A 255 -9.44 -17.32 7.85
N LYS A 256 -9.95 -18.41 8.43
CA LYS A 256 -10.18 -19.68 7.73
C LYS A 256 -11.25 -19.60 6.64
N GLU A 257 -12.08 -18.56 6.64
CA GLU A 257 -13.11 -18.31 5.60
C GLU A 257 -12.55 -17.60 4.36
N ILE A 258 -11.30 -17.11 4.41
CA ILE A 258 -10.65 -16.52 3.24
C ILE A 258 -10.18 -17.66 2.35
N ARG A 259 -10.99 -17.98 1.32
CA ARG A 259 -10.71 -19.10 0.40
C ARG A 259 -9.70 -18.72 -0.68
N GLU A 260 -9.74 -17.48 -1.17
CA GLU A 260 -8.82 -16.96 -2.18
C GLU A 260 -8.49 -15.51 -1.85
N LEU A 261 -7.20 -15.22 -1.73
CA LEU A 261 -6.68 -13.90 -1.43
C LEU A 261 -5.96 -13.44 -2.68
N ASP A 262 -6.47 -12.36 -3.29
CA ASP A 262 -5.88 -11.81 -4.51
C ASP A 262 -4.39 -11.52 -4.29
N LYS A 263 -3.56 -12.00 -5.22
CA LYS A 263 -2.11 -11.87 -5.16
C LYS A 263 -1.67 -10.42 -4.96
N GLU A 264 -2.45 -9.43 -5.44
CA GLU A 264 -2.16 -8.01 -5.24
C GLU A 264 -2.12 -7.59 -3.76
N PHE A 265 -2.88 -8.24 -2.86
CA PHE A 265 -2.80 -7.96 -1.42
C PHE A 265 -1.55 -8.56 -0.75
N LEU A 266 -0.99 -9.62 -1.33
CA LEU A 266 0.25 -10.26 -0.84
C LEU A 266 1.49 -9.58 -1.43
N GLU A 267 1.39 -9.16 -2.68
CA GLU A 267 2.45 -8.57 -3.49
C GLU A 267 1.94 -7.30 -4.19
N PRO A 268 1.80 -6.18 -3.45
CA PRO A 268 1.41 -4.88 -3.99
C PRO A 268 2.26 -4.45 -5.18
N GLU A 269 3.51 -4.89 -5.23
CA GLU A 269 4.44 -4.61 -6.32
C GLU A 269 3.90 -5.06 -7.69
N ARG A 270 2.97 -6.03 -7.75
CA ARG A 270 2.32 -6.51 -8.97
C ARG A 270 1.48 -5.46 -9.71
N VAL A 271 1.04 -4.42 -9.01
CA VAL A 271 0.26 -3.35 -9.66
C VAL A 271 1.17 -2.28 -10.27
N LEU A 272 2.47 -2.29 -9.96
CA LEU A 272 3.42 -1.34 -10.54
C LEU A 272 3.55 -1.59 -12.04
N LYS A 273 3.78 -0.51 -12.78
CA LYS A 273 3.99 -0.57 -14.23
C LYS A 273 5.30 0.11 -14.59
N ILE A 274 5.80 -0.18 -15.77
CA ILE A 274 6.94 0.50 -16.37
C ILE A 274 6.59 0.90 -17.80
N ARG A 275 7.29 1.89 -18.37
CA ARG A 275 7.02 2.32 -19.75
C ARG A 275 7.51 1.28 -20.74
N ASP A 276 6.71 1.07 -21.79
CA ASP A 276 7.05 0.28 -22.99
C ASP A 276 7.38 -1.20 -22.77
N ALA A 277 7.20 -1.73 -21.55
CA ALA A 277 7.48 -3.12 -21.23
C ALA A 277 6.54 -3.64 -20.13
N ILE A 278 6.36 -4.97 -20.09
CA ILE A 278 5.63 -5.65 -19.02
C ILE A 278 6.56 -5.84 -17.82
N LEU A 279 6.06 -5.53 -16.62
CA LEU A 279 6.78 -5.80 -15.38
C LEU A 279 6.49 -7.25 -14.96
N LEU A 280 7.53 -8.09 -14.91
CA LEU A 280 7.44 -9.51 -14.58
C LEU A 280 7.83 -9.75 -13.11
N HIS A 281 6.99 -10.49 -12.41
CA HIS A 281 7.04 -10.66 -10.95
C HIS A 281 7.39 -12.08 -10.50
N GLU A 282 7.21 -13.07 -11.37
CA GLU A 282 7.49 -14.48 -11.08
C GLU A 282 8.95 -14.83 -11.41
N GLU A 283 9.48 -15.84 -10.71
CA GLU A 283 10.81 -16.38 -11.02
C GLU A 283 10.81 -17.05 -12.40
N ASP A 284 9.72 -17.75 -12.71
CA ASP A 284 9.40 -18.22 -14.06
C ASP A 284 8.80 -17.10 -14.91
N TRP A 285 9.62 -16.09 -15.15
CA TRP A 285 9.25 -14.90 -15.91
C TRP A 285 8.81 -15.26 -17.34
N LEU A 286 9.25 -16.39 -17.89
CA LEU A 286 8.96 -16.79 -19.26
C LEU A 286 7.49 -17.24 -19.37
N ASP A 287 7.04 -18.11 -18.47
CA ASP A 287 5.63 -18.53 -18.42
C ASP A 287 4.69 -17.34 -18.18
N GLU A 288 5.07 -16.41 -17.28
CA GLU A 288 4.33 -15.17 -17.04
C GLU A 288 4.22 -14.33 -18.32
N LEU A 289 5.33 -14.16 -19.04
CA LEU A 289 5.38 -13.41 -20.29
C LEU A 289 4.55 -14.08 -21.40
N LEU A 290 4.67 -15.39 -21.59
CA LEU A 290 3.94 -16.15 -22.61
C LEU A 290 2.43 -16.14 -22.34
N THR A 291 2.04 -16.22 -21.07
CA THR A 291 0.64 -16.07 -20.64
C THR A 291 0.11 -14.69 -21.04
N TYR A 292 0.88 -13.63 -20.79
CA TYR A 292 0.50 -12.28 -21.19
C TYR A 292 0.39 -12.11 -22.71
N MET A 293 1.28 -12.75 -23.46
CA MET A 293 1.25 -12.78 -24.93
C MET A 293 0.19 -13.73 -25.51
N ASN A 294 -0.58 -14.43 -24.65
CA ASN A 294 -1.57 -15.44 -25.02
C ASN A 294 -1.00 -16.55 -25.92
N VAL A 295 0.26 -16.94 -25.69
CA VAL A 295 0.92 -18.05 -26.38
C VAL A 295 0.65 -19.33 -25.60
N ARG A 296 -0.18 -20.21 -26.16
CA ARG A 296 -0.52 -21.53 -25.60
C ARG A 296 0.22 -22.62 -26.36
N ASP A 297 0.49 -23.74 -25.69
CA ASP A 297 1.17 -24.92 -26.23
C ASP A 297 2.46 -24.58 -26.99
N HIS A 298 3.55 -24.50 -26.26
CA HIS A 298 4.83 -24.05 -26.78
C HIS A 298 5.94 -25.09 -26.63
N ASN A 299 6.74 -25.25 -27.68
CA ASN A 299 8.04 -25.92 -27.63
C ASN A 299 9.12 -24.84 -27.54
N ILE A 300 9.94 -24.90 -26.49
CA ILE A 300 10.99 -23.91 -26.24
C ILE A 300 12.35 -24.54 -26.53
N THR A 301 13.10 -23.93 -27.44
CA THR A 301 14.52 -24.20 -27.61
C THR A 301 15.33 -23.05 -27.04
N ILE A 302 16.22 -23.36 -26.10
CA ILE A 302 17.04 -22.37 -25.39
C ILE A 302 18.48 -22.46 -25.91
N THR A 303 19.04 -21.35 -26.37
CA THR A 303 20.42 -21.26 -26.87
C THR A 303 21.14 -20.09 -26.21
N LYS A 304 22.30 -20.32 -25.58
CA LYS A 304 23.12 -19.21 -25.06
C LYS A 304 23.74 -18.44 -26.22
N LEU A 305 23.66 -17.11 -26.16
CA LEU A 305 24.28 -16.23 -27.16
C LEU A 305 25.65 -15.76 -26.63
N GLY A 306 26.72 -16.40 -27.10
CA GLY A 306 28.11 -16.13 -26.72
C GLY A 306 28.76 -17.28 -25.95
N ASP A 307 29.83 -16.97 -25.21
CA ASP A 307 30.64 -17.95 -24.48
C ASP A 307 29.93 -18.47 -23.19
N MET A 308 30.56 -19.38 -22.43
CA MET A 308 30.04 -19.95 -21.17
C MET A 308 29.62 -18.88 -20.14
N HIS A 309 30.17 -17.67 -20.25
CA HIS A 309 29.85 -16.49 -19.45
C HIS A 309 28.83 -15.54 -20.11
N ALA A 310 28.13 -15.94 -21.17
CA ALA A 310 27.07 -15.15 -21.79
C ALA A 310 26.01 -14.75 -20.75
N ALA A 311 25.61 -13.49 -20.75
CA ALA A 311 24.46 -13.01 -19.96
C ALA A 311 23.16 -13.15 -20.74
N THR A 312 23.26 -13.50 -22.02
CA THR A 312 22.18 -13.39 -22.99
C THR A 312 21.83 -14.77 -23.51
N THR A 313 20.53 -15.06 -23.54
CA THR A 313 19.97 -16.33 -23.93
C THR A 313 18.87 -16.09 -24.97
N LEU A 314 18.95 -16.82 -26.08
CA LEU A 314 17.91 -16.87 -27.10
C LEU A 314 16.91 -17.96 -26.75
N TYR A 315 15.64 -17.60 -26.72
CA TYR A 315 14.51 -18.51 -26.59
C TYR A 315 13.78 -18.55 -27.93
N LYS A 316 13.73 -19.71 -28.57
CA LYS A 316 12.92 -19.95 -29.77
C LYS A 316 11.66 -20.69 -29.37
N ILE A 317 10.51 -20.13 -29.72
CA ILE A 317 9.17 -20.61 -29.35
C ILE A 317 8.40 -20.88 -30.65
N ASN A 318 7.99 -22.14 -30.84
CA ASN A 318 7.15 -22.59 -31.97
C ASN A 318 7.64 -22.10 -33.35
N ASP A 319 8.96 -22.06 -33.55
CA ASP A 319 9.72 -21.57 -34.73
C ASP A 319 9.48 -20.13 -35.20
N ASN A 320 8.39 -19.49 -34.78
CA ASN A 320 7.95 -18.18 -35.26
C ASN A 320 8.26 -17.02 -34.29
N LEU A 321 8.58 -17.33 -33.04
CA LEU A 321 8.88 -16.32 -32.02
C LEU A 321 10.28 -16.52 -31.46
N GLN A 322 11.09 -15.46 -31.49
CA GLN A 322 12.43 -15.44 -30.94
C GLN A 322 12.53 -14.33 -29.91
N LEU A 323 12.87 -14.70 -28.68
CA LEU A 323 13.06 -13.78 -27.56
C LEU A 323 14.51 -13.81 -27.09
N VAL A 324 15.04 -12.64 -26.73
CA VAL A 324 16.42 -12.52 -26.25
C VAL A 324 16.38 -12.05 -24.81
N ALA A 325 16.57 -12.96 -23.86
CA ALA A 325 16.62 -12.59 -22.45
C ALA A 325 18.05 -12.32 -22.00
N LYS A 326 18.25 -11.23 -21.26
CA LYS A 326 19.52 -10.86 -20.65
C LYS A 326 19.42 -10.87 -19.14
N HIS A 327 20.24 -11.70 -18.51
CA HIS A 327 20.35 -11.83 -17.05
C HIS A 327 21.58 -11.10 -16.50
N TYR A 328 21.34 -10.21 -15.54
CA TYR A 328 22.37 -9.40 -14.91
C TYR A 328 22.87 -10.07 -13.63
N ALA A 329 23.84 -10.98 -13.77
CA ALA A 329 24.42 -11.72 -12.66
C ALA A 329 25.45 -10.91 -11.83
N SER A 330 25.54 -11.23 -10.53
CA SER A 330 26.51 -10.67 -9.57
C SER A 330 27.94 -11.21 -9.75
N ILE A 331 28.11 -12.47 -10.18
CA ILE A 331 29.43 -13.09 -10.41
C ILE A 331 30.27 -12.36 -11.46
N LYS A 332 29.62 -11.62 -12.36
CA LYS A 332 30.28 -10.76 -13.37
C LYS A 332 30.75 -9.41 -12.79
N ARG A 333 30.58 -9.15 -11.48
CA ARG A 333 31.07 -7.94 -10.78
C ARG A 333 32.59 -7.81 -10.87
N PHE A 334 33.35 -8.90 -10.77
CA PHE A 334 34.82 -8.87 -10.84
C PHE A 334 35.33 -8.32 -12.18
N LYS A 335 34.66 -8.63 -13.29
CA LYS A 335 34.97 -8.04 -14.60
C LYS A 335 34.84 -6.52 -14.58
N TRP A 336 33.76 -5.99 -14.01
CA TRP A 336 33.51 -4.55 -13.93
C TRP A 336 34.42 -3.85 -12.91
N ILE A 337 34.77 -4.51 -11.82
CA ILE A 337 35.76 -4.01 -10.85
C ILE A 337 37.14 -3.90 -11.51
N GLY A 338 37.58 -4.92 -12.23
CA GLY A 338 38.84 -4.90 -12.99
C GLY A 338 38.85 -3.79 -14.06
N LEU A 339 37.76 -3.67 -14.83
CA LEU A 339 37.62 -2.61 -15.83
C LEU A 339 37.66 -1.21 -15.20
N ASN A 340 36.98 -1.02 -14.06
CA ASN A 340 37.04 0.23 -13.29
C ASN A 340 38.45 0.55 -12.80
N ALA A 341 39.21 -0.45 -12.35
CA ALA A 341 40.60 -0.27 -11.93
C ALA A 341 41.52 0.11 -13.10
N TRP A 342 41.24 -0.39 -14.30
CA TRP A 342 41.97 -0.03 -15.52
C TRP A 342 41.57 1.35 -16.08
N MET A 343 40.35 1.80 -15.83
CA MET A 343 39.79 3.06 -16.34
C MET A 343 39.70 4.16 -15.27
N ILE A 344 40.48 4.07 -14.18
CA ILE A 344 40.47 5.04 -13.09
C ILE A 344 40.70 6.45 -13.63
N GLY A 345 39.78 7.36 -13.31
CA GLY A 345 39.85 8.77 -13.72
C GLY A 345 39.25 9.08 -15.10
N LEU A 346 38.88 8.07 -15.90
CA LEU A 346 38.29 8.25 -17.23
C LEU A 346 36.79 7.95 -17.25
N VAL A 347 36.38 6.77 -16.81
CA VAL A 347 34.97 6.32 -16.83
C VAL A 347 34.70 5.45 -15.59
N LYS A 348 33.60 5.72 -14.90
CA LYS A 348 33.10 4.86 -13.81
C LYS A 348 31.98 3.98 -14.34
N PHE A 349 32.20 2.66 -14.29
CA PHE A 349 31.21 1.65 -14.63
C PHE A 349 30.44 1.21 -13.38
N ASP A 350 29.11 1.09 -13.51
CA ASP A 350 28.27 0.59 -12.43
C ASP A 350 28.52 -0.91 -12.19
N THR A 351 28.94 -1.25 -10.98
CA THR A 351 29.14 -2.65 -10.58
C THR A 351 27.84 -3.33 -10.13
N ASP A 352 26.83 -2.55 -9.76
CA ASP A 352 25.55 -3.11 -9.33
C ASP A 352 24.74 -3.66 -10.52
N PRO A 353 24.29 -4.93 -10.48
CA PRO A 353 23.53 -5.51 -11.59
C PRO A 353 22.19 -4.83 -11.87
N SER A 354 21.49 -4.36 -10.83
CA SER A 354 20.21 -3.66 -10.98
C SER A 354 20.41 -2.26 -11.57
N GLN A 355 21.49 -1.56 -11.20
CA GLN A 355 21.83 -0.29 -11.83
C GLN A 355 22.23 -0.47 -13.31
N ARG A 356 23.00 -1.52 -13.64
CA ARG A 356 23.32 -1.84 -15.04
C ARG A 356 22.08 -2.15 -15.87
N GLN A 357 21.15 -2.95 -15.32
CA GLN A 357 19.87 -3.24 -15.97
C GLN A 357 19.07 -1.97 -16.21
N LEU A 358 19.00 -1.08 -15.21
CA LEU A 358 18.30 0.19 -15.32
C LEU A 358 18.90 1.09 -16.41
N ASN A 359 20.23 1.23 -16.43
CA ASN A 359 20.91 2.07 -17.42
C ASN A 359 20.66 1.57 -18.84
N GLU A 360 20.66 0.25 -19.06
CA GLU A 360 20.36 -0.35 -20.36
C GLU A 360 18.91 -0.12 -20.77
N TYR A 361 17.96 -0.33 -19.85
CA TYR A 361 16.54 -0.01 -20.07
C TYR A 361 16.37 1.46 -20.48
N LYS A 362 16.99 2.40 -19.74
CA LYS A 362 16.93 3.83 -20.03
C LYS A 362 17.55 4.18 -21.38
N ALA A 363 18.74 3.66 -21.66
CA ALA A 363 19.45 3.94 -22.90
C ALA A 363 18.65 3.49 -24.11
N LEU A 364 18.11 2.26 -24.08
CA LEU A 364 17.28 1.73 -25.16
C LEU A 364 16.01 2.56 -25.35
N ARG A 365 15.34 2.97 -24.26
CA ARG A 365 14.16 3.82 -24.36
C ARG A 365 14.47 5.17 -24.99
N ILE A 366 15.52 5.85 -24.51
CA ILE A 366 15.94 7.17 -25.04
C ILE A 366 16.32 7.06 -26.52
N LEU A 367 17.10 6.04 -26.90
CA LEU A 367 17.46 5.84 -28.30
C LEU A 367 16.23 5.58 -29.18
N LYS A 368 15.27 4.79 -28.69
CA LYS A 368 13.99 4.57 -29.38
C LYS A 368 13.18 5.86 -29.53
N GLU A 369 13.07 6.67 -28.48
CA GLU A 369 12.42 7.98 -28.49
C GLU A 369 13.08 8.96 -29.49
N LEU A 370 14.39 8.84 -29.69
CA LEU A 370 15.16 9.59 -30.70
C LEU A 370 15.04 9.02 -32.14
N GLY A 371 14.28 7.95 -32.34
CA GLY A 371 14.05 7.33 -33.65
C GLY A 371 15.13 6.34 -34.10
N PHE A 372 16.06 5.95 -33.23
CA PHE A 372 17.03 4.90 -33.56
C PHE A 372 16.36 3.53 -33.59
N ASN A 373 16.79 2.69 -34.54
CA ASN A 373 16.38 1.29 -34.60
C ASN A 373 17.10 0.49 -33.52
N VAL A 374 16.45 0.36 -32.36
CA VAL A 374 16.95 -0.42 -31.22
C VAL A 374 16.00 -1.57 -30.88
N PRO A 375 16.48 -2.64 -30.24
CA PRO A 375 15.62 -3.72 -29.77
C PRO A 375 14.49 -3.19 -28.87
N THR A 376 13.28 -3.69 -29.07
CA THR A 376 12.15 -3.39 -28.17
C THR A 376 12.19 -4.32 -26.98
N ILE A 377 12.22 -3.73 -25.78
CA ILE A 377 12.08 -4.46 -24.53
C ILE A 377 10.60 -4.82 -24.39
N ILE A 378 10.28 -6.10 -24.31
CA ILE A 378 8.89 -6.57 -24.14
C ILE A 378 8.59 -6.92 -22.68
N GLY A 379 9.62 -7.31 -21.91
CA GLY A 379 9.47 -7.73 -20.53
C GLY A 379 10.66 -7.34 -19.67
N LEU A 380 10.39 -7.02 -18.41
CA LEU A 380 11.42 -6.66 -17.45
C LEU A 380 11.08 -7.22 -16.07
N SER A 381 12.00 -7.96 -15.48
CA SER A 381 11.96 -8.27 -14.05
C SER A 381 13.12 -7.59 -13.33
N TYR A 382 12.83 -6.60 -12.48
CA TYR A 382 13.85 -5.93 -11.66
C TYR A 382 14.27 -6.80 -10.46
N LYS A 383 13.39 -7.69 -9.99
CA LYS A 383 13.63 -8.62 -8.87
C LYS A 383 14.59 -9.73 -9.28
N TYR A 384 14.33 -10.34 -10.44
CA TYR A 384 15.17 -11.42 -11.01
C TYR A 384 16.26 -10.92 -11.96
N LYS A 385 16.33 -9.59 -12.16
CA LYS A 385 17.38 -8.91 -12.92
C LYS A 385 17.46 -9.45 -14.35
N THR A 386 16.30 -9.49 -15.01
CA THR A 386 16.10 -9.98 -16.37
C THR A 386 15.45 -8.90 -17.23
N THR A 387 16.00 -8.68 -18.43
CA THR A 387 15.38 -7.87 -19.49
C THR A 387 15.17 -8.76 -20.71
N ILE A 388 14.00 -8.69 -21.34
CA ILE A 388 13.60 -9.50 -22.50
C ILE A 388 13.30 -8.60 -23.69
#